data_AF-A0A381LJJ7-F1
#
_entry.id   AF-A0A381LJJ7-F1
#
_cell.length_a   1.000
_cell.length_b   1.000
_cell.length_c   1.000
_cell.angle_alpha   90.00
_cell.angle_beta   90.00
_cell.angle_gamma   90.00
#
_symmetry.space_group_name_H-M   'P 1'
#
loop_
_entity.id
_entity.type
_entity.pdbx_description
1 polymer ?
#
loop_
_entity_poly.entity_id
_entity_poly.type
_entity_poly.pdbx_seq_one_letter_code
_entity_poly.pdbx_strand_id
1 'polypeptide(L)'
;MPENEAFCLLVKLMNQYRLRDLFIQDMPGLHKHLYQFERFLEDFEPALFCHLQRRQVTPHLYATQWFLTLFAYRFPLQLVLRIYDLILSEGLEAILKFGIVLMQRNAKALLEISDMVALTNFLKDRLFDVYIDAAPSSVSILESGFFGSSGSSIDKEIYRADQLIQDACAVKITPEALKIYALEWEEKTRLEKARETEMETLRLSNQKLSVKVRRLEKRVQEHDTEHAALATELVHHKVENEELKDENESLKVQVKELRDVIEKLPRETEERLQSEMDRLIKRNQEVHDENNRLEEDMSEMEKTLVATKMQYAEINAAHETLTRRWTDLRKALDE
;
A
#
# COMPACT_ATOMS: atom_id res chain seq x y z
N MET A 1 -34.25 57.40 24.70
CA MET A 1 -34.49 56.25 25.60
C MET A 1 -33.33 56.17 26.57
N PRO A 2 -33.58 56.18 27.89
CA PRO A 2 -32.57 55.92 28.93
C PRO A 2 -31.92 54.52 28.80
N GLU A 3 -30.73 54.34 29.36
CA GLU A 3 -29.93 53.10 29.23
C GLU A 3 -30.68 51.85 29.71
N ASN A 4 -31.34 51.91 30.86
CA ASN A 4 -32.09 50.81 31.46
C ASN A 4 -33.26 50.36 30.57
N GLU A 5 -33.94 51.29 29.92
CA GLU A 5 -35.01 50.98 28.97
C GLU A 5 -34.45 50.37 27.68
N ALA A 6 -33.31 50.88 27.19
CA ALA A 6 -32.63 50.34 26.02
C ALA A 6 -32.17 48.89 26.25
N PHE A 7 -31.63 48.59 27.43
CA PHE A 7 -31.31 47.21 27.82
C PHE A 7 -32.55 46.32 27.86
N CYS A 8 -33.66 46.79 28.46
CA CYS A 8 -34.92 46.05 28.48
C CYS A 8 -35.42 45.75 27.06
N LEU A 9 -35.33 46.73 26.15
CA LEU A 9 -35.71 46.54 24.75
C LEU A 9 -34.81 45.53 24.05
N LEU A 10 -33.50 45.61 24.26
CA LEU A 10 -32.54 44.66 23.71
C LEU A 10 -32.83 43.23 24.19
N VAL A 11 -33.11 43.03 25.49
CA VAL A 11 -33.50 41.72 26.03
C VAL A 11 -34.77 41.18 25.38
N LYS A 12 -35.76 42.06 25.12
CA LYS A 12 -36.98 41.69 24.39
C LYS A 12 -36.67 41.34 22.94
N LEU A 13 -35.86 42.11 22.23
CA LEU A 13 -35.45 41.81 20.86
C LEU A 13 -34.73 40.45 20.77
N MET A 14 -33.78 40.20 21.68
CA MET A 14 -33.01 38.95 21.70
C MET A 14 -33.87 37.73 21.98
N ASN A 15 -34.83 37.81 22.91
CA ASN A 15 -35.61 36.65 23.35
C ASN A 15 -37.00 36.57 22.69
N GLN A 16 -37.81 37.63 22.74
CA GLN A 16 -39.19 37.62 22.24
C GLN A 16 -39.23 37.71 20.70
N TYR A 17 -38.41 38.58 20.11
CA TYR A 17 -38.30 38.71 18.65
C TYR A 17 -37.33 37.69 18.05
N ARG A 18 -36.74 36.82 18.88
CA ARG A 18 -35.81 35.76 18.48
C ARG A 18 -34.58 36.24 17.68
N LEU A 19 -34.15 37.49 17.89
CA LEU A 19 -32.96 38.03 17.23
C LEU A 19 -31.70 37.22 17.56
N ARG A 20 -31.63 36.62 18.75
CA ARG A 20 -30.51 35.77 19.16
C ARG A 20 -30.28 34.57 18.24
N ASP A 21 -31.31 34.07 17.56
CA ASP A 21 -31.22 32.88 16.72
C ASP A 21 -30.31 33.10 15.51
N LEU A 22 -30.11 34.37 15.11
CA LEU A 22 -29.17 34.74 14.05
C LEU A 22 -27.71 34.60 14.47
N PHE A 23 -27.42 34.62 15.78
CA PHE A 23 -26.07 34.68 16.36
C PHE A 23 -25.64 33.40 17.08
N ILE A 24 -26.45 32.34 17.01
CA ILE A 24 -26.07 31.01 17.52
C ILE A 24 -24.88 30.48 16.68
N GLN A 25 -24.08 29.58 17.25
CA GLN A 25 -23.00 28.90 16.53
C GLN A 25 -23.49 28.35 15.18
N ASP A 26 -22.68 28.51 14.14
CA ASP A 26 -23.00 28.20 12.74
C ASP A 26 -24.16 29.00 12.14
N MET A 27 -24.67 30.01 12.86
CA MET A 27 -25.68 30.99 12.44
C MET A 27 -26.90 30.38 11.69
N PRO A 28 -27.50 29.28 12.18
CA PRO A 28 -28.59 28.60 11.47
C PRO A 28 -29.80 29.51 11.25
N GLY A 29 -30.12 30.38 12.20
CA GLY A 29 -31.19 31.35 12.05
C GLY A 29 -30.93 32.33 10.91
N LEU A 30 -29.69 32.80 10.74
CA LEU A 30 -29.31 33.68 9.63
C LEU A 30 -29.44 32.96 8.29
N HIS A 31 -28.86 31.76 8.17
CA HIS A 31 -28.90 30.98 6.92
C HIS A 31 -30.33 30.67 6.49
N LYS A 32 -31.22 30.37 7.45
CA LYS A 32 -32.65 30.21 7.18
C LYS A 32 -33.28 31.47 6.61
N HIS A 33 -33.06 32.64 7.22
CA HIS A 33 -33.65 33.89 6.73
C HIS A 33 -33.06 34.32 5.38
N LEU A 34 -31.76 34.09 5.13
CA LEU A 34 -31.13 34.33 3.83
C LEU A 34 -31.74 33.44 2.75
N TYR A 35 -32.02 32.18 3.07
CA TYR A 35 -32.70 31.25 2.16
C TYR A 35 -34.14 31.68 1.89
N GLN A 36 -34.90 32.05 2.93
CA GLN A 36 -36.26 32.58 2.76
C GLN A 36 -36.27 33.83 1.88
N PHE A 37 -35.32 34.75 2.10
CA PHE A 37 -35.13 35.92 1.26
C PHE A 37 -34.86 35.55 -0.19
N GLU A 38 -33.98 34.56 -0.43
CA GLU A 38 -33.69 34.05 -1.77
C GLU A 38 -34.95 33.50 -2.46
N ARG A 39 -35.74 32.68 -1.75
CA ARG A 39 -37.01 32.14 -2.26
C ARG A 39 -38.03 33.24 -2.58
N PHE A 40 -38.19 34.22 -1.69
CA PHE A 40 -39.08 35.35 -1.96
C PHE A 40 -38.58 36.20 -3.14
N LEU A 41 -37.26 36.38 -3.29
CA LEU A 41 -36.73 37.10 -4.44
C LEU A 41 -37.04 36.37 -5.75
N GLU A 42 -36.97 35.04 -5.75
CA GLU A 42 -37.40 34.22 -6.89
C GLU A 42 -38.89 34.39 -7.21
N ASP A 43 -39.76 34.43 -6.19
CA ASP A 43 -41.20 34.59 -6.37
C ASP A 43 -41.58 36.00 -6.87
N PHE A 44 -41.00 37.05 -6.27
CA PHE A 44 -41.36 38.43 -6.56
C PHE A 44 -40.62 39.01 -7.76
N GLU A 45 -39.35 38.65 -7.98
CA GLU A 45 -38.49 39.17 -9.04
C GLU A 45 -37.66 38.04 -9.72
N PRO A 46 -38.31 37.10 -10.42
CA PRO A 46 -37.65 35.91 -10.98
C PRO A 46 -36.54 36.24 -11.98
N ALA A 47 -36.70 37.32 -12.75
CA ALA A 47 -35.68 37.78 -13.70
C ALA A 47 -34.40 38.24 -12.98
N LEU A 48 -34.55 38.97 -11.88
CA LEU A 48 -33.43 39.44 -11.06
C LEU A 48 -32.78 38.26 -10.33
N PHE A 49 -33.58 37.36 -9.75
CA PHE A 49 -33.06 36.13 -9.13
C PHE A 49 -32.20 35.33 -10.11
N CYS A 50 -32.71 35.04 -11.31
CA CYS A 50 -31.95 34.33 -12.35
C CYS A 50 -30.66 35.06 -12.72
N HIS A 51 -30.70 36.40 -12.79
CA HIS A 51 -29.54 37.22 -13.12
C HIS A 51 -28.45 37.15 -12.06
N LEU A 52 -28.81 37.21 -10.78
CA LEU A 52 -27.90 37.05 -9.64
C LEU A 52 -27.33 35.64 -9.59
N GLN A 53 -28.16 34.61 -9.76
CA GLN A 53 -27.76 33.21 -9.72
C GLN A 53 -26.73 32.87 -10.82
N ARG A 54 -26.96 33.36 -12.06
CA ARG A 54 -26.01 33.19 -13.17
C ARG A 54 -24.64 33.83 -12.90
N ARG A 55 -24.60 34.87 -12.06
CA ARG A 55 -23.39 35.58 -11.65
C ARG A 55 -22.83 35.09 -10.31
N GLN A 56 -23.42 34.04 -9.74
CA GLN A 56 -23.04 33.46 -8.46
C GLN A 56 -23.08 34.48 -7.30
N VAL A 57 -23.94 35.50 -7.41
CA VAL A 57 -24.16 36.49 -6.34
C VAL A 57 -25.26 35.97 -5.43
N THR A 58 -24.87 35.24 -4.40
CA THR A 58 -25.82 34.71 -3.40
C THR A 58 -26.12 35.75 -2.31
N PRO A 59 -27.29 35.70 -1.66
CA PRO A 59 -27.63 36.62 -0.56
C PRO A 59 -26.61 36.65 0.58
N HIS A 60 -25.87 35.56 0.80
CA HIS A 60 -24.79 35.49 1.78
C HIS A 60 -23.73 36.59 1.58
N LEU A 61 -23.48 37.01 0.34
CA LEU A 61 -22.44 37.99 0.00
C LEU A 61 -22.83 39.44 0.33
N TYR A 62 -24.12 39.76 0.36
CA TYR A 62 -24.61 41.14 0.49
C TYR A 62 -25.65 41.34 1.59
N ALA A 63 -26.55 40.38 1.81
CA ALA A 63 -27.68 40.52 2.74
C ALA A 63 -27.35 40.11 4.18
N THR A 64 -26.23 39.42 4.44
CA THR A 64 -25.82 39.01 5.79
C THR A 64 -25.83 40.19 6.78
N GLN A 65 -25.30 41.35 6.36
CA GLN A 65 -25.28 42.54 7.22
C GLN A 65 -26.66 43.14 7.46
N TRP A 66 -27.61 42.98 6.51
CA TRP A 66 -28.97 43.48 6.65
C TRP A 66 -29.67 42.83 7.84
N PHE A 67 -29.52 41.51 7.98
CA PHE A 67 -30.08 40.74 9.10
C PHE A 67 -29.32 40.96 10.41
N LEU A 68 -27.99 40.90 10.40
CA LEU A 68 -27.20 40.98 11.64
C LEU A 68 -27.19 42.37 12.26
N THR A 69 -27.33 43.42 11.46
CA THR A 69 -27.28 44.80 11.96
C THR A 69 -28.61 45.51 11.87
N LEU A 70 -29.68 44.84 11.41
CA LEU A 70 -31.00 45.44 11.19
C LEU A 70 -30.90 46.71 10.32
N PHE A 71 -30.05 46.67 9.29
CA PHE A 71 -29.67 47.81 8.44
C PHE A 71 -28.95 48.98 9.15
N ALA A 72 -28.52 48.87 10.41
CA ALA A 72 -27.90 49.99 11.13
C ALA A 72 -26.44 50.29 10.73
N TYR A 73 -25.76 49.42 9.98
CA TYR A 73 -24.31 49.52 9.77
C TYR A 73 -23.85 50.61 8.80
N ARG A 74 -24.47 50.70 7.61
CA ARG A 74 -24.01 51.56 6.49
C ARG A 74 -25.04 52.58 6.04
N PHE A 75 -26.19 52.66 6.70
CA PHE A 75 -27.35 53.39 6.17
C PHE A 75 -27.74 54.59 7.06
N PRO A 76 -28.34 55.63 6.46
CA PRO A 76 -28.74 56.84 7.18
C PRO A 76 -29.67 56.53 8.35
N LEU A 77 -29.37 57.12 9.52
CA LEU A 77 -30.07 56.80 10.75
C LEU A 77 -31.58 57.09 10.68
N GLN A 78 -31.99 58.10 9.91
CA GLN A 78 -33.41 58.40 9.66
C GLN A 78 -34.16 57.20 9.06
N LEU A 79 -33.54 56.47 8.12
CA LEU A 79 -34.13 55.28 7.52
C LEU A 79 -34.12 54.10 8.47
N VAL A 80 -33.02 53.91 9.20
CA VAL A 80 -32.86 52.83 10.17
C VAL A 80 -33.93 52.91 11.25
N LEU A 81 -34.24 54.11 11.76
CA LEU A 81 -35.29 54.27 12.76
C LEU A 81 -36.66 53.85 12.25
N ARG A 82 -37.00 54.23 11.01
CA ARG A 82 -38.26 53.81 10.37
C ARG A 82 -38.31 52.30 10.14
N ILE A 83 -37.19 51.68 9.79
CA ILE A 83 -37.07 50.22 9.69
C ILE A 83 -37.32 49.56 11.06
N TYR A 84 -36.76 50.12 12.13
CA TYR A 84 -36.97 49.63 13.50
C TYR A 84 -38.42 49.76 13.95
N ASP A 85 -39.13 50.81 13.56
CA ASP A 85 -40.57 50.97 13.85
C ASP A 85 -41.35 49.77 13.30
N LEU A 86 -41.06 49.32 12.07
CA LEU A 86 -41.71 48.16 11.47
C LEU A 86 -41.23 46.82 12.09
N ILE A 87 -39.95 46.70 12.42
CA ILE A 87 -39.42 45.49 13.11
C ILE A 87 -40.10 45.30 14.47
N LEU A 88 -40.30 46.39 15.23
CA LEU A 88 -40.97 46.33 16.53
C LEU A 88 -42.48 46.10 16.41
N SER A 89 -43.09 46.43 15.27
CA SER A 89 -44.52 46.19 15.03
C SER A 89 -44.81 44.78 14.49
N GLU A 90 -44.02 44.32 13.52
CA GLU A 90 -44.31 43.10 12.74
C GLU A 90 -43.30 41.97 12.98
N GLY A 91 -42.16 42.26 13.61
CA GLY A 91 -41.10 41.29 13.86
C GLY A 91 -39.93 41.36 12.87
N LEU A 92 -38.99 40.41 12.98
CA LEU A 92 -37.81 40.34 12.12
C LEU A 92 -38.13 40.06 10.64
N GLU A 93 -39.34 39.60 10.35
CA GLU A 93 -39.85 39.40 8.99
C GLU A 93 -39.91 40.72 8.19
N ALA A 94 -40.00 41.86 8.88
CA ALA A 94 -39.91 43.18 8.25
C ALA A 94 -38.61 43.35 7.44
N ILE A 95 -37.50 42.74 7.88
CA ILE A 95 -36.21 42.76 7.17
C ILE A 95 -36.34 42.14 5.77
N LEU A 96 -37.14 41.07 5.64
CA LEU A 96 -37.42 40.42 4.36
C LEU A 96 -38.19 41.37 3.45
N LYS A 97 -39.22 42.05 3.97
CA LYS A 97 -40.01 43.05 3.23
C LYS A 97 -39.12 44.17 2.69
N PHE A 98 -38.29 44.76 3.54
CA PHE A 98 -37.34 45.80 3.13
C PHE A 98 -36.35 45.28 2.09
N GLY A 99 -35.78 44.09 2.30
CA GLY A 99 -34.88 43.47 1.34
C GLY A 99 -35.53 43.34 -0.04
N ILE A 100 -36.75 42.79 -0.11
CA ILE A 100 -37.46 42.58 -1.39
C ILE A 100 -37.76 43.93 -2.07
N VAL A 101 -38.30 44.91 -1.34
CA VAL A 101 -38.58 46.24 -1.91
C VAL A 101 -37.33 46.89 -2.47
N LEU A 102 -36.23 46.84 -1.72
CA LEU A 102 -34.96 47.43 -2.14
C LEU A 102 -34.45 46.76 -3.42
N MET A 103 -34.60 45.44 -3.55
CA MET A 103 -34.28 44.73 -4.78
C MET A 103 -35.21 45.13 -5.94
N GLN A 104 -36.52 45.20 -5.71
CA GLN A 104 -37.52 45.57 -6.72
C GLN A 104 -37.28 46.97 -7.27
N ARG A 105 -37.07 47.95 -6.39
CA ARG A 105 -36.84 49.33 -6.82
C ARG A 105 -35.54 49.50 -7.60
N ASN A 106 -34.54 48.67 -7.32
CA ASN A 106 -33.25 48.69 -8.02
C ASN A 106 -33.17 47.67 -9.18
N ALA A 107 -34.25 46.94 -9.49
CA ALA A 107 -34.19 45.79 -10.41
C ALA A 107 -33.61 46.15 -11.78
N LYS A 108 -34.03 47.28 -12.37
CA LYS A 108 -33.51 47.74 -13.67
C LYS A 108 -32.00 47.98 -13.64
N ALA A 109 -31.51 48.73 -12.64
CA ALA A 109 -30.09 49.01 -12.48
C ALA A 109 -29.28 47.73 -12.22
N LEU A 110 -29.81 46.82 -11.40
CA LEU A 110 -29.15 45.55 -11.09
C LEU A 110 -29.04 44.62 -12.32
N LEU A 111 -30.06 44.59 -13.18
CA LEU A 111 -30.09 43.79 -14.40
C LEU A 111 -29.10 44.29 -15.46
N GLU A 112 -28.78 45.59 -15.48
CA GLU A 112 -27.80 46.18 -16.39
C GLU A 112 -26.36 45.85 -16.00
N ILE A 113 -26.10 45.60 -14.71
CA ILE A 113 -24.74 45.30 -14.22
C ILE A 113 -24.39 43.86 -14.55
N SER A 114 -23.38 43.67 -15.40
CA SER A 114 -22.89 42.36 -15.81
C SER A 114 -21.84 41.75 -14.89
N ASP A 115 -21.03 42.59 -14.24
CA ASP A 115 -19.91 42.16 -13.40
C ASP A 115 -20.34 41.82 -11.96
N MET A 116 -19.79 40.73 -11.43
CA MET A 116 -20.11 40.19 -10.10
C MET A 116 -19.69 41.13 -8.97
N VAL A 117 -18.50 41.72 -9.07
CA VAL A 117 -17.95 42.62 -8.04
C VAL A 117 -18.71 43.93 -8.03
N ALA A 118 -18.94 44.52 -9.20
CA ALA A 118 -19.74 45.73 -9.34
C ALA A 118 -21.17 45.55 -8.80
N LEU A 119 -21.79 44.40 -9.07
CA LEU A 119 -23.13 44.06 -8.58
C LEU A 119 -23.16 43.94 -7.05
N THR A 120 -22.17 43.24 -6.48
CA THR A 120 -22.05 43.08 -5.02
C THR A 120 -21.79 44.42 -4.33
N ASN A 121 -20.96 45.28 -4.91
CA ASN A 121 -20.70 46.62 -4.37
C ASN A 121 -21.94 47.51 -4.46
N PHE A 122 -22.69 47.45 -5.57
CA PHE A 122 -23.96 48.18 -5.69
C PHE A 122 -24.93 47.78 -4.57
N LEU A 123 -25.11 46.49 -4.32
CA LEU A 123 -26.01 45.96 -3.29
C LEU A 123 -25.60 46.35 -1.85
N LYS A 124 -24.31 46.59 -1.61
CA LYS A 124 -23.78 47.00 -0.30
C LYS A 124 -23.84 48.51 -0.07
N ASP A 125 -23.66 49.28 -1.13
CA ASP A 125 -23.29 50.69 -1.00
C ASP A 125 -24.36 51.65 -1.52
N ARG A 126 -25.11 51.26 -2.55
CA ARG A 126 -26.02 52.16 -3.30
C ARG A 126 -27.48 51.73 -3.30
N LEU A 127 -27.81 50.74 -2.48
CA LEU A 127 -29.14 50.13 -2.49
C LEU A 127 -30.26 51.10 -2.09
N PHE A 128 -29.97 52.05 -1.19
CA PHE A 128 -30.93 53.03 -0.71
C PHE A 128 -30.99 54.31 -1.56
N ASP A 129 -30.08 54.49 -2.51
CA ASP A 129 -29.99 55.70 -3.35
C ASP A 129 -31.29 55.97 -4.12
N VAL A 130 -32.05 54.91 -4.44
CA VAL A 130 -33.40 54.96 -5.02
C VAL A 130 -34.38 55.84 -4.22
N TYR A 131 -34.17 55.95 -2.91
CA TYR A 131 -35.01 56.71 -2.00
C TYR A 131 -34.48 58.12 -1.72
N ILE A 132 -33.35 58.51 -2.30
CA ILE A 132 -32.86 59.89 -2.20
C ILE A 132 -33.90 60.83 -2.82
N ASP A 133 -34.23 61.87 -2.08
CA ASP A 133 -35.08 62.94 -2.52
C ASP A 133 -34.29 63.91 -3.39
N ALA A 134 -34.57 63.88 -4.70
CA ALA A 134 -33.92 64.76 -5.67
C ALA A 134 -34.38 66.23 -5.55
N ALA A 135 -35.49 66.50 -4.86
CA ALA A 135 -36.04 67.84 -4.67
C ALA A 135 -36.60 68.01 -3.24
N PRO A 136 -35.74 68.06 -2.21
CA PRO A 136 -36.18 68.08 -0.83
C PRO A 136 -36.96 69.35 -0.49
N SER A 137 -38.12 69.18 0.15
CA SER A 137 -38.92 70.30 0.64
C SER A 137 -38.25 70.99 1.82
N SER A 138 -38.58 72.27 2.06
CA SER A 138 -38.08 73.02 3.23
C SER A 138 -38.44 72.35 4.56
N VAL A 139 -39.57 71.64 4.62
CA VAL A 139 -40.00 70.86 5.79
C VAL A 139 -39.12 69.63 5.99
N SER A 140 -38.84 68.88 4.92
CA SER A 140 -37.99 67.68 4.98
C SER A 140 -36.54 68.02 5.38
N ILE A 141 -36.05 69.20 4.97
CA ILE A 141 -34.74 69.71 5.40
C ILE A 141 -34.73 69.98 6.91
N LEU A 142 -35.78 70.58 7.46
CA LEU A 142 -35.86 70.87 8.90
C LEU A 142 -35.96 69.59 9.74
N GLU A 143 -36.75 68.60 9.31
CA GLU A 143 -36.86 67.30 9.99
C GLU A 143 -35.54 66.52 9.95
N SER A 144 -34.82 66.54 8.83
CA SER A 144 -33.50 65.91 8.73
C SER A 144 -32.46 66.58 9.65
N GLY A 145 -32.58 67.89 9.89
CA GLY A 145 -31.70 68.66 10.78
C GLY A 145 -31.87 68.34 12.26
N PHE A 146 -32.99 67.72 12.67
CA PHE A 146 -33.26 67.35 14.07
C PHE A 146 -32.37 66.18 14.56
N PHE A 147 -31.89 65.33 13.65
CA PHE A 147 -31.13 64.12 14.00
C PHE A 147 -29.60 64.33 14.17
N GLY A 148 -29.12 65.58 14.19
CA GLY A 148 -27.78 65.87 14.73
C GLY A 148 -26.58 65.57 13.82
N SER A 149 -26.63 65.92 12.53
CA SER A 149 -25.42 66.04 11.69
C SER A 149 -24.62 67.31 11.98
N SER A 150 -24.25 67.54 13.25
CA SER A 150 -23.49 68.74 13.68
C SER A 150 -21.97 68.61 13.52
N GLY A 151 -21.45 67.56 12.87
CA GLY A 151 -20.02 67.25 12.92
C GLY A 151 -19.31 66.89 11.61
N SER A 152 -20.02 66.59 10.52
CA SER A 152 -19.35 66.32 9.24
C SER A 152 -20.25 66.65 8.07
N SER A 153 -19.69 67.40 7.13
CA SER A 153 -20.27 67.83 5.86
C SER A 153 -20.46 66.68 4.87
N ILE A 154 -20.71 65.45 5.34
CA ILE A 154 -20.59 64.25 4.50
C ILE A 154 -21.91 63.79 3.89
N ASP A 155 -23.09 63.94 4.51
CA ASP A 155 -24.34 63.56 3.83
C ASP A 155 -25.49 64.56 4.08
N LYS A 156 -25.76 65.38 3.06
CA LYS A 156 -26.97 66.23 2.94
C LYS A 156 -28.10 65.52 2.17
N GLU A 157 -27.96 64.23 1.92
CA GLU A 157 -28.95 63.46 1.19
C GLU A 157 -30.16 63.22 2.10
N ILE A 158 -31.31 63.74 1.67
CA ILE A 158 -32.58 63.55 2.37
C ILE A 158 -33.26 62.35 1.73
N TYR A 159 -33.64 61.38 2.56
CA TYR A 159 -34.26 60.14 2.08
C TYR A 159 -35.76 60.16 2.33
N ARG A 160 -36.54 59.66 1.37
CA ARG A 160 -37.99 59.50 1.45
C ARG A 160 -38.36 58.27 2.30
N ALA A 161 -38.14 58.38 3.60
CA ALA A 161 -38.32 57.28 4.54
C ALA A 161 -39.76 56.75 4.60
N ASP A 162 -40.76 57.63 4.53
CA ASP A 162 -42.17 57.23 4.55
C ASP A 162 -42.55 56.40 3.31
N GLN A 163 -42.00 56.75 2.14
CA GLN A 163 -42.20 55.96 0.93
C GLN A 163 -41.58 54.57 1.05
N LEU A 164 -40.38 54.46 1.66
CA LEU A 164 -39.75 53.16 1.91
C LEU A 164 -40.64 52.27 2.80
N ILE A 165 -41.22 52.83 3.87
CA ILE A 165 -42.13 52.09 4.76
C ILE A 165 -43.41 51.70 4.02
N GLN A 166 -44.01 52.62 3.26
CA GLN A 166 -45.22 52.33 2.50
C GLN A 166 -44.99 51.19 1.49
N ASP A 167 -43.85 51.21 0.79
CA ASP A 167 -43.47 50.17 -0.14
C ASP A 167 -43.26 48.83 0.58
N ALA A 168 -42.55 48.84 1.73
CA ALA A 168 -42.31 47.63 2.52
C ALA A 168 -43.61 47.00 3.01
N CYS A 169 -44.55 47.82 3.50
CA CYS A 169 -45.88 47.37 3.90
C CYS A 169 -46.72 46.81 2.73
N ALA A 170 -46.45 47.24 1.49
CA ALA A 170 -47.13 46.72 0.31
C ALA A 170 -46.66 45.30 -0.08
N VAL A 171 -45.47 44.88 0.36
CA VAL A 171 -44.97 43.52 0.11
C VAL A 171 -45.68 42.51 1.00
N LYS A 172 -46.44 41.62 0.37
CA LYS A 172 -47.25 40.60 1.03
C LYS A 172 -46.45 39.32 1.24
N ILE A 173 -45.69 39.28 2.32
CA ILE A 173 -45.11 38.04 2.84
C ILE A 173 -46.15 37.41 3.78
N THR A 174 -46.70 36.25 3.41
CA THR A 174 -47.66 35.54 4.26
C THR A 174 -46.93 34.63 5.26
N PRO A 175 -47.44 34.49 6.50
CA PRO A 175 -46.85 33.58 7.49
C PRO A 175 -46.78 32.13 7.00
N GLU A 176 -47.73 31.70 6.17
CA GLU A 176 -47.76 30.36 5.58
C GLU A 176 -46.58 30.15 4.63
N ALA A 177 -46.30 31.10 3.73
CA ALA A 177 -45.18 31.01 2.79
C ALA A 177 -43.85 31.00 3.55
N LEU A 178 -43.70 31.85 4.57
CA LEU A 178 -42.52 31.88 5.41
C LEU A 178 -42.27 30.53 6.10
N LYS A 179 -43.35 29.90 6.61
CA LYS A 179 -43.28 28.58 7.23
C LYS A 179 -42.91 27.48 6.22
N ILE A 180 -43.44 27.53 5.01
CA ILE A 180 -43.08 26.58 3.93
C ILE A 180 -41.58 26.68 3.64
N TYR A 181 -41.05 27.89 3.41
CA TYR A 181 -39.63 28.07 3.12
C TYR A 181 -38.72 27.76 4.32
N ALA A 182 -39.21 27.93 5.56
CA ALA A 182 -38.49 27.45 6.73
C ALA A 182 -38.37 25.92 6.74
N LEU A 183 -39.46 25.20 6.48
CA LEU A 183 -39.46 23.73 6.43
C LEU A 183 -38.60 23.20 5.28
N GLU A 184 -38.67 23.85 4.11
CA GLU A 184 -37.82 23.50 2.96
C GLU A 184 -36.33 23.66 3.29
N TRP A 185 -35.95 24.75 3.96
CA TRP A 185 -34.57 24.95 4.41
C TRP A 185 -34.12 23.90 5.43
N GLU A 186 -34.98 23.58 6.39
CA GLU A 186 -34.70 22.56 7.42
C GLU A 186 -34.49 21.18 6.79
N GLU A 187 -35.36 20.80 5.84
CA GLU A 187 -35.24 19.56 5.10
C GLU A 187 -33.97 19.52 4.25
N LYS A 188 -33.70 20.58 3.49
CA LYS A 188 -32.49 20.71 2.68
C LYS A 188 -31.22 20.59 3.54
N THR A 189 -31.16 21.32 4.65
CA THR A 189 -30.03 21.28 5.59
C THR A 189 -29.85 19.90 6.21
N ARG A 190 -30.96 19.23 6.58
CA ARG A 190 -30.93 17.86 7.11
C ARG A 190 -30.39 16.87 6.09
N LEU A 191 -30.84 16.95 4.84
CA LEU A 191 -30.37 16.09 3.74
C LEU A 191 -28.90 16.33 3.42
N GLU A 192 -28.45 17.59 3.40
CA GLU A 192 -27.05 17.94 3.18
C GLU A 192 -26.14 17.38 4.28
N LYS A 193 -26.53 17.53 5.55
CA LYS A 193 -25.80 16.92 6.69
C LYS A 193 -25.78 15.40 6.62
N ALA A 194 -26.91 14.77 6.29
CA ALA A 194 -26.97 13.31 6.14
C ALA A 194 -26.01 12.83 5.02
N ARG A 195 -26.02 13.49 3.86
CA ARG A 195 -25.11 13.21 2.75
C ARG A 195 -23.65 13.40 3.12
N GLU A 196 -23.33 14.44 3.90
CA GLU A 196 -21.97 14.69 4.39
C GLU A 196 -21.50 13.56 5.31
N THR A 197 -22.33 13.15 6.29
CA THR A 197 -22.01 12.03 7.17
C THR A 197 -21.85 10.71 6.40
N GLU A 198 -22.70 10.45 5.40
CA GLU A 198 -22.57 9.28 4.54
C GLU A 198 -21.25 9.31 3.76
N MET A 199 -20.91 10.47 3.19
CA MET A 199 -19.64 10.64 2.47
C MET A 199 -18.43 10.43 3.37
N GLU A 200 -18.46 10.90 4.62
CA GLU A 200 -17.41 10.64 5.61
C GLU A 200 -17.31 9.14 5.95
N THR A 201 -18.43 8.46 6.17
CA THR A 201 -18.42 7.01 6.44
C THR A 201 -17.85 6.22 5.27
N LEU A 202 -18.22 6.58 4.03
CA LEU A 202 -17.68 5.97 2.82
C LEU A 202 -16.18 6.24 2.66
N ARG A 203 -15.71 7.46 2.95
CA ARG A 203 -14.27 7.80 2.94
C ARG A 203 -13.49 6.95 3.94
N LEU A 204 -13.98 6.83 5.17
CA LEU A 204 -13.34 6.00 6.20
C LEU A 204 -13.34 4.51 5.82
N SER A 205 -14.43 4.02 5.25
CA SER A 205 -14.53 2.64 4.77
C SER A 205 -13.56 2.37 3.62
N ASN A 206 -13.48 3.28 2.64
CA ASN A 206 -12.55 3.18 1.52
C ASN A 206 -11.10 3.20 2.00
N GLN A 207 -10.76 4.07 2.94
CA GLN A 207 -9.44 4.09 3.57
C GLN A 207 -9.10 2.74 4.25
N LYS A 208 -10.03 2.17 5.02
CA LYS A 208 -9.85 0.84 5.66
C LYS A 208 -9.65 -0.27 4.63
N LEU A 209 -10.44 -0.28 3.56
CA LEU A 209 -10.32 -1.25 2.48
C LEU A 209 -8.99 -1.10 1.74
N SER A 210 -8.56 0.13 1.45
CA SER A 210 -7.27 0.41 0.81
C SER A 210 -6.09 -0.14 1.63
N VAL A 211 -6.11 0.05 2.96
CA VAL A 211 -5.09 -0.54 3.86
C VAL A 211 -5.14 -2.07 3.84
N LYS A 212 -6.34 -2.66 3.80
CA LYS A 212 -6.50 -4.12 3.72
C LYS A 212 -5.96 -4.67 2.40
N VAL A 213 -6.23 -4.01 1.28
CA VAL A 213 -5.71 -4.38 -0.05
C VAL A 213 -4.18 -4.36 -0.03
N ARG A 214 -3.56 -3.26 0.43
CA ARG A 214 -2.08 -3.18 0.55
C ARG A 214 -1.48 -4.30 1.40
N ARG A 215 -2.16 -4.66 2.50
CA ARG A 215 -1.71 -5.77 3.36
C ARG A 215 -1.79 -7.11 2.63
N LEU A 216 -2.86 -7.35 1.89
CA LEU A 216 -3.02 -8.58 1.11
C LEU A 216 -2.00 -8.64 -0.04
N GLU A 217 -1.77 -7.54 -0.74
CA GLU A 217 -0.73 -7.43 -1.77
C GLU A 217 0.65 -7.78 -1.20
N LYS A 218 1.00 -7.23 -0.03
CA LYS A 218 2.27 -7.57 0.63
C LYS A 218 2.38 -9.06 0.97
N ARG A 219 1.30 -9.67 1.48
CA ARG A 219 1.28 -11.11 1.80
C ARG A 219 1.41 -11.99 0.56
N VAL A 220 0.77 -11.60 -0.55
CA VAL A 220 0.91 -12.30 -1.83
C VAL A 220 2.35 -12.22 -2.31
N GLN A 221 2.96 -11.03 -2.26
CA GLN A 221 4.37 -10.86 -2.62
C GLN A 221 5.31 -11.70 -1.74
N GLU A 222 5.09 -11.74 -0.42
CA GLU A 222 5.86 -12.59 0.50
C GLU A 222 5.74 -14.07 0.11
N HIS A 223 4.54 -14.57 -0.12
CA HIS A 223 4.34 -15.95 -0.57
C HIS A 223 4.98 -16.24 -1.94
N ASP A 224 4.90 -15.32 -2.90
CA ASP A 224 5.54 -15.48 -4.21
C ASP A 224 7.07 -15.61 -4.07
N THR A 225 7.68 -14.85 -3.15
CA THR A 225 9.12 -14.96 -2.87
C THR A 225 9.48 -16.28 -2.20
N GLU A 226 8.68 -16.76 -1.25
CA GLU A 226 8.86 -18.08 -0.63
C GLU A 226 8.73 -19.21 -1.65
N HIS A 227 7.73 -19.14 -2.53
CA HIS A 227 7.54 -20.12 -3.59
C HIS A 227 8.72 -20.16 -4.57
N ALA A 228 9.28 -19.01 -4.95
CA ALA A 228 10.47 -18.95 -5.80
C ALA A 228 11.71 -19.54 -5.11
N ALA A 229 11.90 -19.28 -3.81
CA ALA A 229 12.98 -19.86 -3.03
C ALA A 229 12.86 -21.39 -2.93
N LEU A 230 11.69 -21.89 -2.54
CA LEU A 230 11.41 -23.33 -2.47
C LEU A 230 11.60 -24.04 -3.82
N ALA A 231 11.18 -23.41 -4.92
CA ALA A 231 11.41 -23.94 -6.26
C ALA A 231 12.91 -24.05 -6.59
N THR A 232 13.70 -23.07 -6.16
CA THR A 232 15.16 -23.05 -6.34
C THR A 232 15.84 -24.15 -5.51
N GLU A 233 15.47 -24.29 -4.24
CA GLU A 233 15.95 -25.38 -3.37
C GLU A 233 15.58 -26.76 -3.91
N LEU A 234 14.35 -26.91 -4.43
CA LEU A 234 13.91 -28.16 -5.06
C LEU A 234 14.76 -28.52 -6.28
N VAL A 235 15.10 -27.55 -7.12
CA VAL A 235 16.00 -27.77 -8.27
C VAL A 235 17.39 -28.17 -7.77
N HIS A 236 17.91 -27.47 -6.76
CA HIS A 236 19.22 -27.80 -6.17
C HIS A 236 19.27 -29.24 -5.63
N HIS A 237 18.31 -29.63 -4.80
CA HIS A 237 18.23 -31.00 -4.27
C HIS A 237 17.97 -32.07 -5.34
N LYS A 238 17.31 -31.72 -6.45
CA LYS A 238 17.18 -32.63 -7.60
C LYS A 238 18.51 -32.87 -8.30
N VAL A 239 19.30 -31.81 -8.50
CA VAL A 239 20.64 -31.93 -9.10
C VAL A 239 21.54 -32.76 -8.18
N GLU A 240 21.60 -32.43 -6.90
CA GLU A 240 22.38 -33.17 -5.90
C GLU A 240 21.98 -34.65 -5.81
N ASN A 241 20.67 -34.96 -5.90
CA ASN A 241 20.21 -36.36 -5.95
C ASN A 241 20.70 -37.11 -7.19
N GLU A 242 20.67 -36.48 -8.37
CA GLU A 242 21.19 -37.14 -9.58
C GLU A 242 22.71 -37.31 -9.50
N GLU A 243 23.46 -36.33 -8.97
CA GLU A 243 24.90 -36.45 -8.73
C GLU A 243 25.23 -37.62 -7.77
N LEU A 244 24.56 -37.69 -6.61
CA LEU A 244 24.74 -38.78 -5.64
C LEU A 244 24.32 -40.15 -6.20
N LYS A 245 23.38 -40.18 -7.13
CA LYS A 245 22.92 -41.40 -7.79
C LYS A 245 23.94 -41.87 -8.83
N ASP A 246 24.51 -40.96 -9.61
CA ASP A 246 25.62 -41.25 -10.53
C ASP A 246 26.85 -41.74 -9.76
N GLU A 247 27.19 -41.12 -8.63
CA GLU A 247 28.25 -41.59 -7.73
C GLU A 247 27.95 -42.99 -7.19
N ASN A 248 26.71 -43.25 -6.75
CA ASN A 248 26.31 -44.57 -6.28
C ASN A 248 26.43 -45.63 -7.38
N GLU A 249 26.03 -45.33 -8.61
CA GLU A 249 26.19 -46.27 -9.73
C GLU A 249 27.68 -46.52 -10.04
N SER A 250 28.51 -45.47 -10.03
CA SER A 250 29.97 -45.60 -10.18
C SER A 250 30.59 -46.48 -9.09
N LEU A 251 30.25 -46.23 -7.82
CA LEU A 251 30.71 -47.03 -6.68
C LEU A 251 30.23 -48.48 -6.79
N LYS A 252 28.99 -48.74 -7.22
CA LYS A 252 28.51 -50.11 -7.47
C LYS A 252 29.34 -50.81 -8.55
N VAL A 253 29.69 -50.12 -9.63
CA VAL A 253 30.57 -50.67 -10.69
C VAL A 253 31.94 -51.00 -10.11
N GLN A 254 32.57 -50.08 -9.36
CA GLN A 254 33.87 -50.33 -8.72
C GLN A 254 33.82 -51.51 -7.74
N VAL A 255 32.77 -51.60 -6.91
CA VAL A 255 32.58 -52.72 -5.98
C VAL A 255 32.43 -54.03 -6.75
N LYS A 256 31.74 -54.04 -7.89
CA LYS A 256 31.62 -55.21 -8.75
C LYS A 256 32.97 -55.60 -9.35
N GLU A 257 33.72 -54.66 -9.90
CA GLU A 257 35.06 -54.91 -10.46
C GLU A 257 36.02 -55.45 -9.39
N LEU A 258 36.05 -54.85 -8.21
CA LEU A 258 36.85 -55.34 -7.09
C LEU A 258 36.44 -56.74 -6.65
N ARG A 259 35.13 -57.04 -6.62
CA ARG A 259 34.63 -58.41 -6.35
C ARG A 259 35.10 -59.40 -7.41
N ASP A 260 35.01 -59.04 -8.69
CA ASP A 260 35.47 -59.89 -9.80
C ASP A 260 36.99 -60.15 -9.72
N VAL A 261 37.78 -59.15 -9.35
CA VAL A 261 39.23 -59.30 -9.11
C VAL A 261 39.50 -60.22 -7.92
N ILE A 262 38.79 -60.04 -6.80
CA ILE A 262 38.92 -60.91 -5.62
C ILE A 262 38.55 -62.36 -5.95
N GLU A 263 37.55 -62.59 -6.81
CA GLU A 263 37.15 -63.94 -7.22
C GLU A 263 38.15 -64.59 -8.19
N LYS A 264 38.83 -63.79 -9.02
CA LYS A 264 39.88 -64.27 -9.94
C LYS A 264 41.22 -64.53 -9.25
N LEU A 265 41.54 -63.78 -8.20
CA LEU A 265 42.83 -63.87 -7.51
C LEU A 265 43.21 -65.30 -7.08
N PRO A 266 42.33 -66.10 -6.44
CA PRO A 266 42.61 -67.48 -6.04
C PRO A 266 42.89 -68.37 -7.24
N ARG A 267 42.12 -68.21 -8.33
CA ARG A 267 42.31 -68.98 -9.57
C ARG A 267 43.65 -68.66 -10.23
N GLU A 268 43.97 -67.37 -10.37
CA GLU A 268 45.25 -66.95 -10.96
C GLU A 268 46.44 -67.37 -10.08
N THR A 269 46.29 -67.36 -8.75
CA THR A 269 47.33 -67.88 -7.86
C THR A 269 47.46 -69.40 -7.93
N GLU A 270 46.35 -70.14 -7.99
CA GLU A 270 46.36 -71.60 -8.18
C GLU A 270 47.00 -71.99 -9.52
N GLU A 271 46.61 -71.35 -10.63
CA GLU A 271 47.19 -71.60 -11.95
C GLU A 271 48.68 -71.30 -11.98
N ARG A 272 49.09 -70.19 -11.35
CA ARG A 272 50.51 -69.82 -11.25
C ARG A 272 51.29 -70.82 -10.40
N LEU A 273 50.77 -71.23 -9.25
CA LEU A 273 51.36 -72.26 -8.39
C LEU A 273 51.45 -73.61 -9.11
N GLN A 274 50.42 -73.99 -9.86
CA GLN A 274 50.39 -75.22 -10.63
C GLN A 274 51.44 -75.19 -11.75
N SER A 275 51.59 -74.07 -12.45
CA SER A 275 52.64 -73.89 -13.45
C SER A 275 54.05 -73.95 -12.85
N GLU A 276 54.26 -73.44 -11.64
CA GLU A 276 55.52 -73.56 -10.91
C GLU A 276 55.76 -74.99 -10.42
N MET A 277 54.73 -75.68 -9.95
CA MET A 277 54.79 -77.08 -9.56
C MET A 277 55.13 -77.99 -10.75
N ASP A 278 54.50 -77.79 -11.91
CA ASP A 278 54.80 -78.56 -13.13
C ASP A 278 56.26 -78.35 -13.59
N ARG A 279 56.78 -77.13 -13.48
CA ARG A 279 58.20 -76.85 -13.73
C ARG A 279 59.11 -77.58 -12.75
N LEU A 280 58.76 -77.58 -11.46
CA LEU A 280 59.52 -78.29 -10.42
C LEU A 280 59.46 -79.81 -10.62
N ILE A 281 58.31 -80.36 -10.99
CA ILE A 281 58.15 -81.78 -11.31
C ILE A 281 59.03 -82.15 -12.49
N LYS A 282 58.98 -81.37 -13.58
CA LYS A 282 59.83 -81.60 -14.75
C LYS A 282 61.33 -81.54 -14.39
N ARG A 283 61.73 -80.57 -13.56
CA ARG A 283 63.10 -80.45 -13.06
C ARG A 283 63.51 -81.64 -12.18
N ASN A 284 62.61 -82.11 -11.30
CA ASN A 284 62.85 -83.30 -10.48
C ASN A 284 62.96 -84.56 -11.33
N GLN A 285 62.12 -84.67 -12.37
CA GLN A 285 62.20 -85.76 -13.34
C GLN A 285 63.56 -85.78 -14.03
N GLU A 286 64.03 -84.62 -14.53
CA GLU A 286 65.36 -84.46 -15.14
C GLU A 286 66.47 -84.90 -14.16
N VAL A 287 66.42 -84.45 -12.91
CA VAL A 287 67.40 -84.82 -11.87
C VAL A 287 67.32 -86.31 -11.51
N HIS A 288 66.11 -86.88 -11.50
CA HIS A 288 65.93 -88.31 -11.21
C HIS A 288 66.44 -89.19 -12.34
N ASP A 289 66.19 -88.82 -13.60
CA ASP A 289 66.74 -89.47 -14.78
C ASP A 289 68.27 -89.39 -14.78
N GLU A 290 68.84 -88.24 -14.38
CA GLU A 290 70.28 -88.04 -14.24
C GLU A 290 70.87 -88.89 -13.10
N ASN A 291 70.19 -88.97 -11.95
CA ASN A 291 70.57 -89.87 -10.85
C ASN A 291 70.53 -91.34 -11.25
N ASN A 292 69.47 -91.79 -11.93
CA ASN A 292 69.36 -93.18 -12.39
C ASN A 292 70.49 -93.52 -13.36
N ARG A 293 70.85 -92.59 -14.24
CA ARG A 293 71.99 -92.75 -15.15
C ARG A 293 73.32 -92.90 -14.40
N LEU A 294 73.52 -92.06 -13.37
CA LEU A 294 74.69 -92.15 -12.51
C LEU A 294 74.71 -93.47 -11.71
N GLU A 295 73.56 -93.99 -11.28
CA GLU A 295 73.45 -95.30 -10.62
C GLU A 295 73.76 -96.46 -11.59
N GLU A 296 73.30 -96.41 -12.84
CA GLU A 296 73.66 -97.38 -13.89
C GLU A 296 75.16 -97.37 -14.16
N ASP A 297 75.76 -96.17 -14.32
CA ASP A 297 77.21 -96.00 -14.51
C ASP A 297 78.00 -96.53 -13.30
N MET A 298 77.53 -96.29 -12.06
CA MET A 298 78.13 -96.87 -10.85
C MET A 298 78.02 -98.39 -10.84
N SER A 299 76.88 -98.97 -11.21
CA SER A 299 76.69 -100.43 -11.26
C SER A 299 77.61 -101.09 -12.31
N GLU A 300 77.81 -100.45 -13.45
CA GLU A 300 78.75 -100.92 -14.47
C GLU A 300 80.21 -100.82 -14.01
N MET A 301 80.55 -99.72 -13.32
CA MET A 301 81.86 -99.56 -12.67
C MET A 301 82.09 -100.61 -11.57
N GLU A 302 81.06 -100.96 -10.79
CA GLU A 302 81.14 -102.03 -9.80
C GLU A 302 81.36 -103.41 -10.44
N LYS A 303 80.66 -103.71 -11.54
CA LYS A 303 80.86 -104.98 -12.29
C LYS A 303 82.28 -105.09 -12.84
N THR A 304 82.82 -104.02 -13.41
CA THR A 304 84.20 -104.00 -13.92
C THR A 304 85.22 -104.11 -12.79
N LEU A 305 84.96 -103.51 -11.62
CA LEU A 305 85.78 -103.66 -10.42
C LEU A 305 85.76 -105.10 -9.86
N VAL A 306 84.60 -105.75 -9.86
CA VAL A 306 84.47 -107.16 -9.44
C VAL A 306 85.19 -108.08 -10.42
N ALA A 307 85.06 -107.86 -11.73
CA ALA A 307 85.74 -108.64 -12.76
C ALA A 307 87.27 -108.53 -12.66
N THR A 308 87.79 -107.31 -12.45
CA THR A 308 89.23 -107.08 -12.25
C THR A 308 89.74 -107.67 -10.93
N LYS A 309 88.95 -107.63 -9.84
CA LYS A 309 89.27 -108.35 -8.59
C LYS A 309 89.31 -109.87 -8.78
N MET A 310 88.40 -110.45 -9.57
CA MET A 310 88.41 -111.88 -9.88
C MET A 310 89.65 -112.28 -10.67
N GLN A 311 90.01 -111.52 -11.70
CA GLN A 311 91.24 -111.75 -12.47
C GLN A 311 92.50 -111.61 -11.60
N TYR A 312 92.53 -110.64 -10.69
CA TYR A 312 93.64 -110.48 -9.76
C TYR A 312 93.75 -111.67 -8.80
N ALA A 313 92.63 -112.22 -8.33
CA ALA A 313 92.62 -113.41 -7.47
C ALA A 313 93.12 -114.68 -8.20
N GLU A 314 92.75 -114.88 -9.47
CA GLU A 314 93.24 -116.00 -10.30
C GLU A 314 94.75 -115.90 -10.56
N ILE A 315 95.25 -114.69 -10.87
CA ILE A 315 96.69 -114.45 -11.06
C ILE A 315 97.46 -114.65 -9.75
N ASN A 316 96.90 -114.21 -8.61
CA ASN A 316 97.55 -114.37 -7.31
C ASN A 316 97.60 -115.85 -6.88
N ALA A 317 96.56 -116.64 -7.15
CA ALA A 317 96.56 -118.08 -6.91
C ALA A 317 97.58 -118.82 -7.81
N ALA A 318 97.76 -118.38 -9.05
CA ALA A 318 98.82 -118.86 -9.94
C ALA A 318 100.22 -118.48 -9.42
N HIS A 319 100.36 -117.30 -8.82
CA HIS A 319 101.61 -116.84 -8.22
C HIS A 319 101.97 -117.66 -6.96
N GLU A 320 101.02 -117.97 -6.08
CA GLU A 320 101.25 -118.81 -4.90
C GLU A 320 101.64 -120.25 -5.26
N THR A 321 101.05 -120.81 -6.31
CA THR A 321 101.38 -122.16 -6.81
C THR A 321 102.76 -122.22 -7.47
N LEU A 322 103.18 -121.18 -8.20
CA LEU A 322 104.56 -121.06 -8.69
C LEU A 322 105.56 -120.86 -7.54
N THR A 323 105.20 -120.10 -6.51
CA THR A 323 106.08 -119.85 -5.36
C THR A 323 106.33 -121.13 -4.54
N ARG A 324 105.31 -121.99 -4.39
CA ARG A 324 105.45 -123.35 -3.80
C ARG A 324 106.37 -124.25 -4.62
N ARG A 325 106.24 -124.25 -5.96
CA ARG A 325 107.13 -125.01 -6.85
C ARG A 325 108.58 -124.50 -6.82
N TRP A 326 108.78 -123.18 -6.63
CA TRP A 326 110.11 -122.58 -6.47
C TRP A 326 110.77 -122.95 -5.13
N THR A 327 110.00 -123.01 -4.04
CA THR A 327 110.52 -123.47 -2.74
C THR A 327 110.88 -124.96 -2.72
N ASP A 328 110.16 -125.80 -3.48
CA ASP A 328 110.44 -127.22 -3.58
C ASP A 328 111.65 -127.52 -4.50
N LEU A 329 111.85 -126.72 -5.56
CA LEU A 329 113.05 -126.79 -6.41
C LEU A 329 114.32 -126.27 -5.72
N ARG A 330 114.21 -125.28 -4.81
CA ARG A 330 115.36 -124.77 -4.04
C ARG A 330 115.84 -125.73 -2.94
N LYS A 331 115.04 -126.75 -2.60
CA LYS A 331 115.45 -127.83 -1.68
C LYS A 331 116.03 -129.06 -2.40
N ALA A 332 115.99 -129.11 -3.74
CA ALA A 332 116.38 -130.27 -4.55
C ALA A 332 117.64 -130.04 -5.43
N LEU A 333 118.34 -128.91 -5.26
CA LEU A 333 119.73 -128.70 -5.71
C LEU A 333 120.53 -128.23 -4.48
N ASP A 334 121.10 -129.15 -3.71
CA ASP A 334 122.49 -129.68 -3.81
C ASP A 334 123.30 -129.06 -2.64
N GLU A 335 123.81 -129.75 -1.61
CA GLU A 335 124.36 -131.13 -1.53
C GLU A 335 125.40 -131.49 -2.60
#